data_AF-A0A519SSS6-F1
#
_entry.id   AF-A0A519SSS6-F1
#
_cell.length_a   1.000
_cell.length_b   1.000
_cell.length_c   1.000
_cell.angle_alpha   90.00
_cell.angle_beta   90.00
_cell.angle_gamma   90.00
#
_symmetry.space_group_name_H-M   'P 1'
#
loop_
_entity.id
_entity.type
_entity.pdbx_description
1 polymer ?
#
loop_
_entity_poly.entity_id
_entity_poly.type
_entity_poly.pdbx_seq_one_letter_code
_entity_poly.pdbx_strand_id
1 'polypeptide(L)'
;MMALLKAHPEIQLDDIVDTGNGRMLIGGAVKTDTHGYGRVTVQQVFEKSSNIGVAKLINEYFSGNPSAYTDYLKKFGLPKPLGFQMAGEALPYIKDPKDRTWSRTSLTTMCIGYELKIAPLQTLAFYNAVANDGVKVQPIIVKEIKQADQVLEQFEAPVLNEKICSKETLRKLRSMMEGVVVNGTARAIRPKDYSIAGKTGTAWKFKNGHYTRTYSTSFCGFFPADKPKYSCIVVIDSPSKGGWSGAEVAAPVFRDIADRCMARDQASQRPMLARVPARRTPVPLVRAGVQDEIALVCQRIGLPASTQATGGEEWVRATRAVDTASVTRHVEVTPNKTVSRAGRMPDA
;
A
#
# COMPACT_ATOMS: atom_id res chain seq x y z
N MET A 1 3.76 14.47 -13.24
CA MET A 1 4.94 14.22 -12.39
C MET A 1 6.00 13.33 -13.03
N MET A 2 5.74 12.07 -13.38
CA MET A 2 6.79 11.21 -13.98
C MET A 2 7.44 11.82 -15.24
N ALA A 3 6.64 12.38 -16.16
CA ALA A 3 7.16 13.07 -17.33
C ALA A 3 8.08 14.25 -16.96
N LEU A 4 7.67 15.07 -15.98
CA LEU A 4 8.45 16.20 -15.46
C LEU A 4 9.80 15.71 -14.89
N LEU A 5 9.78 14.78 -13.94
CA LEU A 5 10.99 14.26 -13.28
C LEU A 5 11.90 13.46 -14.22
N LYS A 6 11.40 12.99 -15.36
CA LYS A 6 12.20 12.31 -16.38
C LYS A 6 12.84 13.32 -17.34
N ALA A 7 12.14 14.40 -17.67
CA ALA A 7 12.66 15.48 -18.50
C ALA A 7 13.65 16.36 -17.74
N HIS A 8 13.39 16.55 -16.44
CA HIS A 8 14.08 17.47 -15.55
C HIS A 8 14.49 16.73 -14.25
N PRO A 9 15.52 15.86 -14.31
CA PRO A 9 16.00 15.11 -13.15
C PRO A 9 16.54 16.00 -12.03
N GLU A 10 16.96 17.23 -12.36
CA GLU A 10 17.44 18.26 -11.43
C GLU A 10 16.39 18.68 -10.41
N ILE A 11 15.09 18.57 -10.73
CA ILE A 11 13.99 18.93 -9.83
C ILE A 11 14.01 18.02 -8.60
N GLN A 12 14.07 18.65 -7.43
CA GLN A 12 14.02 17.99 -6.13
C GLN A 12 12.61 18.03 -5.53
N LEU A 13 12.37 17.13 -4.59
CA LEU A 13 11.05 16.99 -3.96
C LEU A 13 10.72 18.13 -2.98
N ASP A 14 11.75 18.81 -2.48
CA ASP A 14 11.72 19.96 -1.58
C ASP A 14 11.73 21.31 -2.31
N ASP A 15 11.91 21.32 -3.64
CA ASP A 15 11.78 22.52 -4.46
C ASP A 15 10.42 23.20 -4.22
N ILE A 16 10.42 24.52 -4.09
CA ILE A 16 9.23 25.28 -3.70
C ILE A 16 8.43 25.72 -4.92
N VAL A 17 7.13 25.41 -4.88
CA VAL A 17 6.11 25.82 -5.84
C VAL A 17 5.13 26.75 -5.15
N ASP A 18 5.04 27.99 -5.61
CA ASP A 18 4.02 28.92 -5.14
C ASP A 18 2.69 28.65 -5.86
N THR A 19 1.70 28.17 -5.11
CA THR A 19 0.33 27.88 -5.56
C THR A 19 -0.67 28.97 -5.18
N GLY A 20 -0.23 30.03 -4.51
CA GLY A 20 -1.04 31.17 -4.14
C GLY A 20 -2.23 30.82 -3.23
N ASN A 21 -3.34 31.54 -3.41
CA ASN A 21 -4.54 31.47 -2.56
C ASN A 21 -5.62 30.50 -3.09
N GLY A 22 -5.25 29.51 -3.91
CA GLY A 22 -6.15 28.46 -4.38
C GLY A 22 -6.85 28.76 -5.71
N ARG A 23 -6.51 29.89 -6.36
CA ARG A 23 -6.93 30.20 -7.74
C ARG A 23 -5.78 30.87 -8.49
N MET A 24 -5.48 30.42 -9.71
CA MET A 24 -4.38 30.97 -10.52
C MET A 24 -4.65 30.86 -12.01
N LEU A 25 -4.31 31.89 -12.80
CA LEU A 25 -4.38 31.85 -14.27
C LEU A 25 -3.12 31.15 -14.82
N ILE A 26 -3.29 29.98 -15.45
CA ILE A 26 -2.18 29.18 -15.97
C ILE A 26 -2.57 28.63 -17.35
N GLY A 27 -1.69 28.77 -18.35
CA GLY A 27 -1.93 28.24 -19.69
C GLY A 27 -3.22 28.76 -20.35
N GLY A 28 -3.65 29.98 -19.99
CA GLY A 28 -4.86 30.61 -20.54
C GLY A 28 -6.19 30.23 -19.87
N ALA A 29 -6.18 29.49 -18.76
CA ALA A 29 -7.39 29.18 -17.98
C ALA A 29 -7.13 29.31 -16.48
N VAL A 30 -8.18 29.64 -15.71
CA VAL A 30 -8.10 29.64 -14.25
C VAL A 30 -8.10 28.19 -13.75
N LYS A 31 -7.07 27.84 -12.98
CA LYS A 31 -6.98 26.58 -12.24
C LYS A 31 -7.28 26.85 -10.77
N THR A 32 -7.91 25.88 -10.13
CA THR A 32 -8.40 25.99 -8.75
C THR A 32 -8.05 24.75 -7.96
N ASP A 33 -7.65 24.97 -6.71
CA ASP A 33 -7.45 23.94 -5.70
C ASP A 33 -8.55 24.00 -4.65
N THR A 34 -8.72 22.92 -3.88
CA THR A 34 -9.66 22.89 -2.75
C THR A 34 -9.31 23.91 -1.66
N HIS A 35 -8.02 24.22 -1.50
CA HIS A 35 -7.52 25.18 -0.51
C HIS A 35 -6.40 26.04 -1.12
N GLY A 36 -6.17 27.21 -0.56
CA GLY A 36 -4.98 28.02 -0.85
C GLY A 36 -3.78 27.49 -0.08
N TYR A 37 -2.92 26.71 -0.74
CA TYR A 37 -1.77 26.09 -0.09
C TYR A 37 -0.54 27.01 0.03
N GLY A 38 -0.54 28.17 -0.63
CA GLY A 38 0.60 29.08 -0.63
C GLY A 38 1.84 28.44 -1.24
N ARG A 39 2.99 28.57 -0.57
CA ARG A 39 4.25 27.97 -0.98
C ARG A 39 4.35 26.55 -0.43
N VAL A 40 4.39 25.58 -1.32
CA VAL A 40 4.46 24.15 -1.01
C VAL A 40 5.60 23.50 -1.77
N THR A 41 6.13 22.40 -1.27
CA THR A 41 7.17 21.65 -2.00
C THR A 41 6.59 20.89 -3.20
N VAL A 42 7.42 20.47 -4.16
CA VAL A 42 7.03 19.58 -5.27
C VAL A 42 6.37 18.29 -4.75
N GLN A 43 6.88 17.73 -3.66
CA GLN A 43 6.26 16.59 -3.00
C GLN A 43 4.86 16.94 -2.48
N GLN A 44 4.70 18.06 -1.78
CA GLN A 44 3.40 18.50 -1.27
C GLN A 44 2.40 18.80 -2.39
N VAL A 45 2.84 19.29 -3.55
CA VAL A 45 2.00 19.45 -4.74
C VAL A 45 1.34 18.12 -5.11
N PHE A 46 2.10 17.02 -5.09
CA PHE A 46 1.58 15.69 -5.35
C PHE A 46 0.71 15.15 -4.21
N GLU A 47 1.17 15.28 -2.95
CA GLU A 47 0.48 14.78 -1.76
C GLU A 47 -0.90 15.43 -1.56
N LYS A 48 -1.00 16.75 -1.79
CA LYS A 48 -2.22 17.54 -1.65
C LYS A 48 -3.08 17.53 -2.92
N SER A 49 -2.61 16.88 -3.98
CA SER A 49 -3.29 16.85 -5.28
C SER A 49 -3.58 18.23 -5.85
N SER A 50 -2.62 19.16 -5.74
CA SER A 50 -2.76 20.55 -6.20
C SER A 50 -2.82 20.61 -7.74
N ASN A 51 -3.98 20.96 -8.27
CA ASN A 51 -4.15 21.22 -9.71
C ASN A 51 -3.31 22.42 -10.13
N ILE A 52 -3.26 23.46 -9.29
CA ILE A 52 -2.45 24.66 -9.55
C ILE A 52 -0.96 24.30 -9.62
N GLY A 53 -0.44 23.58 -8.63
CA GLY A 53 0.97 23.20 -8.57
C GLY A 53 1.38 22.32 -9.75
N VAL A 54 0.59 21.29 -10.08
CA VAL A 54 0.88 20.43 -11.24
C VAL A 54 0.77 21.20 -12.54
N ALA A 55 -0.28 22.01 -12.73
CA ALA A 55 -0.45 22.80 -13.95
C ALA A 55 0.66 23.85 -14.11
N LYS A 56 1.11 24.49 -13.01
CA LYS A 56 2.19 25.48 -13.02
C LYS A 56 3.50 24.84 -13.46
N LEU A 57 3.91 23.75 -12.81
CA LEU A 57 5.11 23.01 -13.17
C LEU A 57 5.05 22.54 -14.63
N ILE A 58 3.96 21.88 -15.04
CA ILE A 58 3.88 21.37 -16.42
C ILE A 58 3.84 22.52 -17.44
N ASN A 59 3.16 23.62 -17.15
CA ASN A 59 3.16 24.78 -18.03
C ASN A 59 4.57 25.36 -18.15
N GLU A 60 5.26 25.59 -17.04
CA GLU A 60 6.62 26.14 -17.00
C GLU A 60 7.61 25.34 -17.85
N TYR A 61 7.61 24.01 -17.72
CA TYR A 61 8.61 23.17 -18.38
C TYR A 61 8.20 22.66 -19.78
N PHE A 62 6.90 22.62 -20.10
CA PHE A 62 6.42 22.02 -21.36
C PHE A 62 5.61 22.96 -22.24
N SER A 63 5.24 24.18 -21.84
CA SER A 63 4.42 25.05 -22.71
C SER A 63 5.14 25.46 -24.00
N GLY A 64 6.49 25.56 -23.97
CA GLY A 64 7.29 25.85 -25.15
C GLY A 64 7.36 24.70 -26.16
N ASN A 65 7.17 23.46 -25.70
CA ASN A 65 7.09 22.27 -26.55
C ASN A 65 6.10 21.24 -25.97
N PRO A 66 4.78 21.43 -26.16
CA PRO A 66 3.77 20.53 -25.59
C PRO A 66 3.87 19.10 -26.11
N SER A 67 4.42 18.89 -27.30
CA SER A 67 4.66 17.56 -27.88
C SER A 67 5.64 16.75 -27.04
N ALA A 68 6.62 17.40 -26.40
CA ALA A 68 7.54 16.69 -25.50
C ALA A 68 6.77 16.01 -24.35
N TYR A 69 5.71 16.64 -23.82
CA TYR A 69 4.88 16.05 -22.79
C TYR A 69 4.08 14.84 -23.30
N THR A 70 3.41 14.96 -24.46
CA THR A 70 2.65 13.83 -25.02
C THR A 70 3.54 12.69 -25.48
N ASP A 71 4.75 12.98 -25.94
CA ASP A 71 5.74 11.96 -26.31
C ASP A 71 6.22 11.16 -25.10
N TYR A 72 6.29 11.75 -23.90
CA TYR A 72 6.49 10.98 -22.68
C TYR A 72 5.31 10.03 -22.40
N LEU A 73 4.06 10.49 -22.55
CA LEU A 73 2.88 9.63 -22.37
C LEU A 73 2.89 8.45 -23.36
N LYS A 74 3.32 8.69 -24.60
CA LYS A 74 3.53 7.64 -25.63
C LYS A 74 4.64 6.67 -25.21
N LYS A 75 5.78 7.17 -24.72
CA LYS A 75 6.90 6.35 -24.22
C LYS A 75 6.50 5.49 -23.01
N PHE A 76 5.57 5.95 -22.17
CA PHE A 76 4.98 5.15 -21.08
C PHE A 76 3.97 4.10 -21.58
N GLY A 77 3.64 4.11 -22.87
CA GLY A 77 2.69 3.20 -23.48
C GLY A 77 1.26 3.42 -22.98
N LEU A 78 0.89 4.65 -22.60
CA LEU A 78 -0.47 5.00 -22.20
C LEU A 78 -1.47 5.07 -23.36
N PRO A 79 -1.10 5.49 -24.59
CA PRO A 79 -2.04 5.51 -25.73
C PRO A 79 -2.09 4.16 -26.47
N LYS A 80 -1.66 3.06 -25.82
CA LYS A 80 -1.68 1.71 -26.39
C LYS A 80 -2.52 0.79 -25.50
N PRO A 81 -3.32 -0.12 -26.09
CA PRO A 81 -3.88 -1.26 -25.36
C PRO A 81 -2.76 -2.08 -24.69
N LEU A 82 -3.11 -2.78 -23.61
CA LEU A 82 -2.23 -3.70 -22.89
C LEU A 82 -2.11 -5.05 -23.58
N GLY A 83 -3.08 -5.43 -24.42
CA GLY A 83 -3.18 -6.78 -24.97
C GLY A 83 -3.82 -7.75 -23.98
N PHE A 84 -4.81 -7.29 -23.20
CA PHE A 84 -5.42 -8.10 -22.15
C PHE A 84 -6.07 -9.38 -22.71
N GLN A 85 -6.00 -10.50 -21.97
CA GLN A 85 -6.46 -11.83 -22.41
C GLN A 85 -7.99 -11.98 -22.56
N MET A 86 -8.74 -10.88 -22.49
CA MET A 86 -10.19 -10.87 -22.68
C MET A 86 -10.59 -9.89 -23.77
N ALA A 87 -11.61 -10.27 -24.54
CA ALA A 87 -12.25 -9.39 -25.50
C ALA A 87 -12.86 -8.15 -24.80
N GLY A 88 -12.90 -7.03 -25.52
CA GLY A 88 -13.49 -5.79 -25.01
C GLY A 88 -12.51 -4.86 -24.30
N GLU A 89 -11.20 -5.02 -24.52
CA GLU A 89 -10.22 -4.03 -24.06
C GLU A 89 -10.53 -2.65 -24.66
N ALA A 90 -10.72 -1.65 -23.78
CA ALA A 90 -11.01 -0.29 -24.21
C ALA A 90 -9.77 0.37 -24.84
N LEU A 91 -9.97 1.02 -25.98
CA LEU A 91 -8.94 1.81 -26.63
C LEU A 91 -8.69 3.11 -25.84
N PRO A 92 -7.46 3.36 -25.37
CA PRO A 92 -7.15 4.59 -24.67
C PRO A 92 -7.16 5.78 -25.64
N TYR A 93 -7.54 6.93 -25.14
CA TYR A 93 -7.48 8.21 -25.86
C TYR A 93 -6.62 9.18 -25.09
N ILE A 94 -5.64 9.79 -25.76
CA ILE A 94 -4.82 10.87 -25.22
C ILE A 94 -4.78 11.94 -26.30
N LYS A 95 -5.23 13.15 -25.97
CA LYS A 95 -5.18 14.28 -26.88
C LYS A 95 -3.74 14.65 -27.23
N ASP A 96 -3.46 14.92 -28.49
CA ASP A 96 -2.14 15.28 -29.00
C ASP A 96 -2.11 16.72 -29.53
N PRO A 97 -0.98 17.46 -29.45
CA PRO A 97 -0.85 18.78 -30.05
C PRO A 97 -1.17 18.87 -31.53
N LYS A 98 -1.09 17.74 -32.26
CA LYS A 98 -1.47 17.65 -33.67
C LYS A 98 -2.99 17.57 -33.90
N ASP A 99 -3.77 17.33 -32.85
CA ASP A 99 -5.22 17.23 -32.97
C ASP A 99 -5.83 18.60 -33.25
N ARG A 100 -6.80 18.65 -34.17
CA ARG A 100 -7.55 19.90 -34.49
C ARG A 100 -8.24 20.53 -33.29
N THR A 101 -8.55 19.73 -32.27
CA THR A 101 -9.21 20.18 -31.05
C THR A 101 -8.23 20.65 -29.99
N TRP A 102 -6.92 20.54 -30.20
CA TRP A 102 -5.90 21.02 -29.27
C TRP A 102 -6.05 22.52 -29.05
N SER A 103 -6.03 22.94 -27.79
CA SER A 103 -6.14 24.34 -27.40
C SER A 103 -4.96 24.76 -26.53
N ARG A 104 -4.77 26.06 -26.35
CA ARG A 104 -3.76 26.60 -25.41
C ARG A 104 -3.91 26.03 -23.98
N THR A 105 -5.13 25.66 -23.60
CA THR A 105 -5.44 25.10 -22.27
C THR A 105 -5.23 23.59 -22.19
N SER A 106 -5.03 22.90 -23.32
CA SER A 106 -5.01 21.44 -23.38
C SER A 106 -3.90 20.83 -22.53
N LEU A 107 -2.68 21.38 -22.58
CA LEU A 107 -1.57 20.90 -21.76
C LEU A 107 -1.88 20.95 -20.25
N THR A 108 -2.37 22.10 -19.77
CA THR A 108 -2.64 22.32 -18.34
C THR A 108 -3.91 21.62 -17.85
N THR A 109 -4.82 21.26 -18.75
CA THR A 109 -6.01 20.45 -18.47
C THR A 109 -5.67 18.96 -18.49
N MET A 110 -4.82 18.52 -19.41
CA MET A 110 -4.42 17.13 -19.56
C MET A 110 -3.54 16.65 -18.40
N CYS A 111 -2.65 17.50 -17.88
CA CYS A 111 -1.76 17.12 -16.79
C CYS A 111 -2.46 16.83 -15.45
N ILE A 112 -3.70 17.29 -15.29
CA ILE A 112 -4.54 17.04 -14.12
C ILE A 112 -5.62 15.96 -14.37
N GLY A 113 -5.52 15.21 -15.48
CA GLY A 113 -6.33 14.02 -15.73
C GLY A 113 -7.58 14.23 -16.60
N TYR A 114 -7.73 15.38 -17.26
CA TYR A 114 -8.79 15.63 -18.23
C TYR A 114 -8.27 15.50 -19.68
N GLU A 115 -9.15 15.60 -20.68
CA GLU A 115 -8.78 15.45 -22.11
C GLU A 115 -8.09 14.11 -22.47
N LEU A 116 -8.24 13.09 -21.64
CA LEU A 116 -7.76 11.73 -21.86
C LEU A 116 -8.79 10.72 -21.34
N LYS A 117 -8.77 9.51 -21.90
CA LYS A 117 -9.58 8.37 -21.48
C LYS A 117 -8.66 7.17 -21.37
N ILE A 118 -8.52 6.63 -20.17
CA ILE A 118 -7.67 5.47 -19.89
C ILE A 118 -8.48 4.50 -19.03
N ALA A 119 -8.45 3.22 -19.37
CA ALA A 119 -9.16 2.20 -18.61
C ALA A 119 -8.58 2.06 -17.19
N PRO A 120 -9.37 1.65 -16.19
CA PRO A 120 -8.86 1.36 -14.85
C PRO A 120 -7.70 0.37 -14.86
N LEU A 121 -7.79 -0.69 -15.67
CA LEU A 121 -6.73 -1.71 -15.79
C LEU A 121 -5.43 -1.13 -16.41
N GLN A 122 -5.53 -0.24 -17.40
CA GLN A 122 -4.38 0.48 -17.96
C GLN A 122 -3.72 1.40 -16.92
N THR A 123 -4.53 2.08 -16.13
CA THR A 123 -4.04 2.92 -15.01
C THR A 123 -3.34 2.06 -13.97
N LEU A 124 -3.92 0.92 -13.60
CA LEU A 124 -3.32 -0.02 -12.67
C LEU A 124 -1.99 -0.58 -13.20
N ALA A 125 -1.92 -0.98 -14.48
CA ALA A 125 -0.68 -1.47 -15.08
C ALA A 125 0.44 -0.42 -15.04
N PHE A 126 0.11 0.87 -15.19
CA PHE A 126 1.09 1.94 -15.07
C PHE A 126 1.58 2.14 -13.62
N TYR A 127 0.69 2.06 -12.63
CA TYR A 127 1.06 2.10 -11.21
C TYR A 127 1.84 0.86 -10.79
N ASN A 128 1.47 -0.30 -11.33
CA ASN A 128 2.18 -1.56 -11.15
C ASN A 128 3.62 -1.44 -11.67
N ALA A 129 3.87 -0.80 -12.81
CA ALA A 129 5.22 -0.55 -13.29
C ALA A 129 6.07 0.28 -12.30
N VAL A 130 5.47 1.25 -11.60
CA VAL A 130 6.17 1.99 -10.53
C VAL A 130 6.46 1.10 -9.33
N ALA A 131 5.53 0.20 -8.98
CA ALA A 131 5.71 -0.79 -7.92
C ALA A 131 6.78 -1.84 -8.29
N ASN A 132 6.84 -2.24 -9.55
CA ASN A 132 7.64 -3.31 -10.13
C ASN A 132 8.97 -2.80 -10.71
N ASP A 133 9.66 -1.93 -9.96
CA ASP A 133 10.99 -1.40 -10.28
C ASP A 133 11.16 -0.80 -11.69
N GLY A 134 10.07 -0.30 -12.27
CA GLY A 134 10.06 0.33 -13.59
C GLY A 134 9.71 -0.62 -14.75
N VAL A 135 9.48 -1.90 -14.47
CA VAL A 135 9.09 -2.90 -15.48
C VAL A 135 7.56 -2.93 -15.59
N LYS A 136 7.04 -2.47 -16.72
CA LYS A 136 5.61 -2.57 -17.05
C LYS A 136 5.34 -3.90 -17.71
N VAL A 137 4.47 -4.70 -17.12
CA VAL A 137 4.05 -6.00 -17.64
C VAL A 137 2.59 -5.96 -18.10
N GLN A 138 2.24 -6.86 -19.00
CA GLN A 138 0.86 -7.10 -19.40
C GLN A 138 0.14 -7.90 -18.30
N PRO A 139 -1.03 -7.43 -17.81
CA PRO A 139 -1.84 -8.22 -16.89
C PRO A 139 -2.34 -9.51 -17.56
N ILE A 140 -2.22 -10.62 -16.84
CA ILE A 140 -2.76 -11.93 -17.25
C ILE A 140 -3.75 -12.43 -16.20
N ILE A 141 -4.76 -13.18 -16.64
CA ILE A 141 -5.75 -13.87 -15.80
C ILE A 141 -5.68 -15.38 -15.95
N VAL A 142 -5.21 -15.88 -17.11
CA VAL A 142 -4.99 -17.30 -17.36
C VAL A 142 -3.52 -17.59 -17.14
N LYS A 143 -3.22 -18.46 -16.17
CA LYS A 143 -1.86 -18.93 -15.88
C LYS A 143 -1.49 -20.17 -16.69
N GLU A 144 -2.44 -21.09 -16.86
CA GLU A 144 -2.24 -22.36 -17.54
C GLU A 144 -3.57 -22.89 -18.09
N ILE A 145 -3.50 -23.63 -19.18
CA ILE A 145 -4.59 -24.44 -19.73
C ILE A 145 -4.20 -25.90 -19.51
N LYS A 146 -5.09 -26.67 -18.90
CA LYS A 146 -4.87 -28.07 -18.53
C LYS A 146 -5.95 -28.98 -19.11
N GLN A 147 -5.56 -30.19 -19.48
CA GLN A 147 -6.46 -31.30 -19.73
C GLN A 147 -6.12 -32.41 -18.74
N ALA A 148 -7.04 -32.63 -17.78
CA ALA A 148 -6.74 -33.41 -16.57
C ALA A 148 -5.48 -32.88 -15.88
N ASP A 149 -4.49 -33.75 -15.63
CA ASP A 149 -3.22 -33.38 -14.98
C ASP A 149 -2.16 -32.87 -15.96
N GLN A 150 -2.42 -32.92 -17.28
CA GLN A 150 -1.48 -32.46 -18.29
C GLN A 150 -1.63 -30.96 -18.56
N VAL A 151 -0.55 -30.21 -18.36
CA VAL A 151 -0.44 -28.80 -18.80
C VAL A 151 -0.29 -28.77 -20.31
N LEU A 152 -1.25 -28.16 -20.99
CA LEU A 152 -1.22 -27.96 -22.44
C LEU A 152 -0.49 -26.67 -22.81
N GLU A 153 -0.74 -25.61 -22.05
CA GLU A 153 -0.16 -24.30 -22.28
C GLU A 153 0.05 -23.59 -20.94
N GLN A 154 1.17 -22.87 -20.81
CA GLN A 154 1.49 -22.05 -19.64
C GLN A 154 1.77 -20.63 -20.11
N PHE A 155 1.22 -19.66 -19.37
CA PHE A 155 1.34 -18.25 -19.68
C PHE A 155 2.17 -17.55 -18.62
N GLU A 156 3.12 -16.76 -19.08
CA GLU A 156 3.84 -15.78 -18.27
C GLU A 156 3.43 -14.38 -18.71
N ALA A 157 3.53 -13.41 -17.80
CA ALA A 157 3.15 -12.02 -18.09
C ALA A 157 4.18 -11.38 -19.04
N PRO A 158 3.81 -10.99 -20.28
CA PRO A 158 4.75 -10.35 -21.19
C PRO A 158 5.25 -9.00 -20.65
N VAL A 159 6.52 -8.69 -20.87
CA VAL A 159 7.07 -7.37 -20.56
C VAL A 159 6.69 -6.39 -21.67
N LEU A 160 5.93 -5.35 -21.32
CA LEU A 160 5.51 -4.29 -22.23
C LEU A 160 6.52 -3.13 -22.29
N ASN A 161 7.25 -2.91 -21.19
CA ASN A 161 8.32 -1.92 -21.11
C ASN A 161 9.27 -2.28 -19.96
N GLU A 162 10.54 -2.56 -20.29
CA GLU A 162 11.58 -2.91 -19.31
C GLU A 162 11.92 -1.78 -18.32
N LYS A 163 11.72 -0.52 -18.72
CA LYS A 163 12.17 0.63 -17.93
C LYS A 163 11.40 1.90 -18.26
N ILE A 164 10.30 2.13 -17.56
CA ILE A 164 9.48 3.35 -17.73
C ILE A 164 10.23 4.63 -17.34
N CYS A 165 11.11 4.57 -16.33
CA CYS A 165 11.94 5.71 -15.89
C CYS A 165 13.22 5.26 -15.15
N SER A 166 14.05 6.22 -14.71
CA SER A 166 15.29 5.92 -13.98
C SER A 166 14.98 5.46 -12.55
N LYS A 167 15.94 4.77 -11.90
CA LYS A 167 15.82 4.38 -10.48
C LYS A 167 15.64 5.60 -9.56
N GLU A 168 16.27 6.72 -9.88
CA GLU A 168 16.09 7.97 -9.14
C GLU A 168 14.67 8.52 -9.27
N THR A 169 14.14 8.61 -10.50
CA THR A 169 12.76 9.02 -10.73
C THR A 169 11.78 8.09 -10.02
N LEU A 170 12.01 6.77 -10.05
CA LEU A 170 11.19 5.79 -9.31
C LEU A 170 11.20 6.05 -7.81
N ARG A 171 12.37 6.30 -7.20
CA ARG A 171 12.45 6.63 -5.77
C ARG A 171 11.66 7.90 -5.44
N LYS A 172 11.82 8.96 -6.22
CA LYS A 172 11.06 10.22 -6.06
C LYS A 172 9.54 9.95 -6.17
N LEU A 173 9.11 9.16 -7.16
CA LEU A 173 7.70 8.80 -7.34
C LEU A 173 7.14 7.98 -6.18
N ARG A 174 7.84 6.94 -5.72
CA ARG A 174 7.41 6.11 -4.59
C ARG A 174 7.29 6.95 -3.32
N SER A 175 8.26 7.82 -3.05
CA SER A 175 8.22 8.75 -1.92
C SER A 175 7.01 9.67 -1.96
N MET A 176 6.70 10.27 -3.11
CA MET A 176 5.51 11.11 -3.26
C MET A 176 4.21 10.30 -3.10
N MET A 177 4.14 9.08 -3.63
CA MET A 177 2.96 8.21 -3.53
C MET A 177 2.71 7.69 -2.11
N GLU A 178 3.76 7.37 -1.35
CA GLU A 178 3.66 7.07 0.08
C GLU A 178 3.26 8.32 0.87
N GLY A 179 3.84 9.48 0.52
CA GLY A 179 3.50 10.78 1.09
C GLY A 179 2.00 11.11 1.03
N VAL A 180 1.29 10.69 -0.03
CA VAL A 180 -0.17 10.86 -0.14
C VAL A 180 -0.92 10.21 1.02
N VAL A 181 -0.44 9.06 1.51
CA VAL A 181 -1.05 8.31 2.62
C VAL A 181 -0.47 8.72 3.97
N VAL A 182 0.77 9.20 4.03
CA VAL A 182 1.40 9.61 5.30
C VAL A 182 1.00 11.03 5.68
N ASN A 183 1.03 11.96 4.73
CA ASN A 183 0.91 13.42 4.94
C ASN A 183 -0.20 14.06 4.09
N GLY A 184 -0.66 13.38 3.04
CA GLY A 184 -1.51 13.96 2.00
C GLY A 184 -3.00 13.63 2.11
N THR A 185 -3.66 13.63 0.95
CA THR A 185 -5.12 13.48 0.84
C THR A 185 -5.66 12.16 1.39
N ALA A 186 -4.85 11.10 1.45
CA ALA A 186 -5.28 9.76 1.84
C ALA A 186 -4.85 9.36 3.26
N ARG A 187 -4.57 10.33 4.14
CA ARG A 187 -4.09 10.05 5.50
C ARG A 187 -5.00 9.13 6.32
N ALA A 188 -6.30 9.18 6.10
CA ALA A 188 -7.29 8.38 6.80
C ALA A 188 -7.10 6.86 6.62
N ILE A 189 -6.45 6.42 5.54
CA ILE A 189 -6.28 5.01 5.23
C ILE A 189 -4.93 4.44 5.66
N ARG A 190 -4.07 5.21 6.33
CA ARG A 190 -2.75 4.75 6.77
C ARG A 190 -2.87 3.53 7.71
N PRO A 191 -2.31 2.36 7.35
CA PRO A 191 -2.27 1.20 8.24
C PRO A 191 -1.20 1.36 9.33
N LYS A 192 -1.34 0.58 10.40
CA LYS A 192 -0.34 0.49 11.47
C LYS A 192 0.78 -0.50 11.14
N ASP A 193 0.43 -1.58 10.44
CA ASP A 193 1.28 -2.77 10.36
C ASP A 193 2.07 -2.90 9.04
N TYR A 194 1.68 -2.12 8.03
CA TYR A 194 2.35 -2.07 6.73
C TYR A 194 2.25 -0.65 6.13
N SER A 195 2.87 -0.44 4.97
CA SER A 195 2.94 0.85 4.28
C SER A 195 2.06 0.82 3.01
N ILE A 196 1.44 1.94 2.64
CA ILE A 196 0.65 2.06 1.39
C ILE A 196 1.20 3.25 0.61
N ALA A 197 1.38 3.06 -0.70
CA ALA A 197 1.67 4.14 -1.63
C ALA A 197 0.59 4.19 -2.70
N GLY A 198 0.09 5.38 -3.00
CA GLY A 198 -0.97 5.53 -4.00
C GLY A 198 -1.35 6.97 -4.27
N LYS A 199 -2.46 7.14 -4.98
CA LYS A 199 -2.99 8.46 -5.30
C LYS A 199 -4.52 8.44 -5.40
N THR A 200 -5.13 9.47 -4.85
CA THR A 200 -6.57 9.77 -4.99
C THR A 200 -6.86 10.41 -6.34
N GLY A 201 -8.00 10.07 -6.94
CA GLY A 201 -8.57 10.70 -8.12
C GLY A 201 -10.02 11.11 -7.89
N THR A 202 -10.37 12.29 -8.41
CA THR A 202 -11.76 12.77 -8.48
C THR A 202 -11.93 13.46 -9.82
N ALA A 203 -12.71 12.86 -10.72
CA ALA A 203 -12.89 13.36 -12.08
C ALA A 203 -14.36 13.68 -12.35
N TRP A 204 -14.65 14.90 -12.80
CA TRP A 204 -15.97 15.25 -13.32
C TRP A 204 -16.23 14.50 -14.62
N LYS A 205 -17.46 14.02 -14.79
CA LYS A 205 -17.88 13.35 -16.02
C LYS A 205 -18.13 14.38 -17.11
N PHE A 206 -17.80 13.99 -18.33
CA PHE A 206 -18.08 14.78 -19.53
C PHE A 206 -19.22 14.13 -20.30
N LYS A 207 -20.32 14.86 -20.50
CA LYS A 207 -21.48 14.41 -21.28
C LYS A 207 -21.96 15.55 -22.16
N ASN A 208 -22.36 15.24 -23.40
CA ASN A 208 -22.99 16.21 -24.32
C ASN A 208 -22.24 17.55 -24.43
N GLY A 209 -20.91 17.50 -24.54
CA GLY A 209 -20.07 18.69 -24.73
C GLY A 209 -19.73 19.49 -23.46
N HIS A 210 -20.18 19.07 -22.27
CA HIS A 210 -19.93 19.80 -21.03
C HIS A 210 -19.61 18.87 -19.84
N TYR A 211 -18.92 19.40 -18.83
CA TYR A 211 -18.72 18.69 -17.56
C TYR A 211 -20.01 18.74 -16.74
N THR A 212 -20.44 17.58 -16.26
CA THR A 212 -21.64 17.43 -15.43
C THR A 212 -21.27 17.54 -13.95
N ARG A 213 -22.28 17.71 -13.08
CA ARG A 213 -22.11 17.62 -11.62
C ARG A 213 -22.02 16.17 -11.10
N THR A 214 -21.76 15.23 -11.99
CA THR A 214 -21.53 13.82 -11.66
C THR A 214 -20.06 13.51 -11.86
N TYR A 215 -19.53 12.63 -11.03
CA TYR A 215 -18.10 12.41 -10.90
C TYR A 215 -17.80 10.94 -10.68
N SER A 216 -16.57 10.57 -10.97
CA SER A 216 -16.01 9.26 -10.64
C SER A 216 -14.86 9.48 -9.65
N THR A 217 -14.87 8.70 -8.58
CA THR A 217 -13.83 8.76 -7.55
C THR A 217 -12.95 7.52 -7.64
N SER A 218 -11.65 7.67 -7.47
CA SER A 218 -10.73 6.55 -7.54
C SER A 218 -9.60 6.63 -6.53
N PHE A 219 -9.05 5.47 -6.23
CA PHE A 219 -7.76 5.34 -5.56
C PHE A 219 -6.97 4.24 -6.27
N CYS A 220 -5.75 4.56 -6.70
CA CYS A 220 -4.83 3.60 -7.33
C CYS A 220 -3.52 3.59 -6.54
N GLY A 221 -2.99 2.41 -6.28
CA GLY A 221 -1.81 2.28 -5.45
C GLY A 221 -1.29 0.85 -5.34
N PHE A 222 -0.28 0.68 -4.50
CA PHE A 222 0.35 -0.60 -4.20
C PHE A 222 0.75 -0.68 -2.73
N PHE A 223 0.90 -1.92 -2.25
CA PHE A 223 1.23 -2.22 -0.86
C PHE A 223 1.93 -3.59 -0.74
N PRO A 224 2.81 -3.78 0.26
CA PRO A 224 3.47 -2.73 1.05
C PRO A 224 4.24 -1.72 0.17
N ALA A 225 4.37 -0.46 0.57
CA ALA A 225 5.04 0.58 -0.22
C ALA A 225 6.56 0.33 -0.37
N ASP A 226 7.19 -0.22 0.68
CA ASP A 226 8.63 -0.48 0.76
C ASP A 226 9.04 -1.72 -0.04
N LYS A 227 8.22 -2.77 0.00
CA LYS A 227 8.39 -3.99 -0.81
C LYS A 227 7.05 -4.38 -1.46
N PRO A 228 6.71 -3.75 -2.59
CA PRO A 228 5.42 -3.97 -3.23
C PRO A 228 5.18 -5.42 -3.61
N LYS A 229 4.03 -5.94 -3.18
CA LYS A 229 3.54 -7.27 -3.56
C LYS A 229 2.22 -7.20 -4.32
N TYR A 230 1.39 -6.23 -3.95
CA TYR A 230 0.06 -6.05 -4.52
C TYR A 230 -0.06 -4.65 -5.11
N SER A 231 -0.77 -4.53 -6.23
CA SER A 231 -1.25 -3.27 -6.76
C SER A 231 -2.75 -3.35 -6.95
N CYS A 232 -3.48 -2.28 -6.62
CA CYS A 232 -4.93 -2.24 -6.69
C CYS A 232 -5.41 -0.89 -7.21
N ILE A 233 -6.50 -0.92 -7.98
CA ILE A 233 -7.27 0.27 -8.34
C ILE A 233 -8.72 0.06 -7.92
N VAL A 234 -9.28 1.06 -7.24
CA VAL A 234 -10.70 1.14 -6.93
C VAL A 234 -11.26 2.34 -7.68
N VAL A 235 -12.37 2.14 -8.39
CA VAL A 235 -13.12 3.19 -9.06
C VAL A 235 -14.59 3.06 -8.64
N ILE A 236 -15.13 4.12 -8.06
CA ILE A 236 -16.55 4.23 -7.71
C ILE A 236 -17.17 5.28 -8.62
N ASP A 237 -18.20 4.84 -9.36
CA ASP A 237 -18.86 5.66 -10.37
C ASP A 237 -20.14 6.29 -9.83
N SER A 238 -20.27 7.63 -9.92
CA SER A 238 -21.42 8.38 -9.39
C SER A 238 -21.78 8.02 -7.93
N PRO A 239 -20.87 8.16 -6.95
CA PRO A 239 -21.22 7.86 -5.56
C PRO A 239 -22.38 8.75 -5.08
N SER A 240 -23.33 8.15 -4.35
CA SER A 240 -24.59 8.80 -3.96
C SER A 240 -24.77 8.97 -2.44
N LYS A 241 -23.95 8.32 -1.60
CA LYS A 241 -24.13 8.25 -0.14
C LYS A 241 -23.08 9.04 0.65
N GLY A 242 -22.91 10.32 0.31
CA GLY A 242 -21.96 11.21 1.00
C GLY A 242 -20.49 10.93 0.63
N GLY A 243 -19.63 11.94 0.85
CA GLY A 243 -18.25 11.93 0.37
C GLY A 243 -18.16 12.25 -1.13
N TRP A 244 -17.31 13.21 -1.49
CA TRP A 244 -17.11 13.66 -2.86
C TRP A 244 -15.76 13.21 -3.41
N SER A 245 -14.78 13.02 -2.53
CA SER A 245 -13.40 12.81 -2.93
C SER A 245 -13.03 11.33 -3.04
N GLY A 246 -12.04 11.01 -3.88
CA GLY A 246 -11.39 9.70 -3.88
C GLY A 246 -10.85 9.27 -2.51
N ALA A 247 -10.52 10.23 -1.64
CA ALA A 247 -10.07 9.97 -0.27
C ALA A 247 -11.19 9.47 0.65
N GLU A 248 -12.41 9.97 0.48
CA GLU A 248 -13.56 9.62 1.32
C GLU A 248 -14.27 8.35 0.83
N VAL A 249 -14.27 8.12 -0.49
CA VAL A 249 -15.09 7.08 -1.12
C VAL A 249 -14.26 5.86 -1.53
N ALA A 250 -13.25 6.05 -2.39
CA ALA A 250 -12.51 4.94 -2.98
C ALA A 250 -11.37 4.44 -2.07
N ALA A 251 -10.70 5.33 -1.34
CA ALA A 251 -9.58 4.98 -0.49
C ALA A 251 -9.96 4.01 0.66
N PRO A 252 -11.10 4.15 1.38
CA PRO A 252 -11.49 3.19 2.41
C PRO A 252 -11.72 1.78 1.85
N VAL A 253 -12.32 1.67 0.66
CA VAL A 253 -12.48 0.37 -0.03
C VAL A 253 -11.12 -0.23 -0.39
N PHE A 254 -10.18 0.58 -0.88
CA PHE A 254 -8.81 0.13 -1.13
C PHE A 254 -8.16 -0.40 0.16
N ARG A 255 -8.34 0.31 1.29
CA ARG A 255 -7.80 -0.10 2.59
C ARG A 255 -8.35 -1.44 3.04
N ASP A 256 -9.65 -1.64 2.91
CA ASP A 256 -10.31 -2.91 3.25
C ASP A 256 -9.80 -4.09 2.40
N ILE A 257 -9.55 -3.85 1.11
CA ILE A 257 -8.95 -4.86 0.22
C ILE A 257 -7.51 -5.14 0.66
N ALA A 258 -6.73 -4.09 0.91
CA ALA A 258 -5.34 -4.21 1.31
C ALA A 258 -5.17 -4.96 2.64
N ASP A 259 -5.99 -4.64 3.65
CA ASP A 259 -5.99 -5.34 4.94
C ASP A 259 -6.33 -6.82 4.76
N ARG A 260 -7.30 -7.17 3.92
CA ARG A 260 -7.65 -8.57 3.63
C ARG A 260 -6.54 -9.31 2.89
N CYS A 261 -5.89 -8.68 1.91
CA CYS A 261 -4.76 -9.25 1.20
C CYS A 261 -3.58 -9.52 2.16
N MET A 262 -3.22 -8.52 2.96
CA MET A 262 -2.13 -8.62 3.94
C MET A 262 -2.43 -9.64 5.04
N ALA A 263 -3.69 -9.74 5.47
CA ALA A 263 -4.13 -10.74 6.44
C ALA A 263 -4.13 -12.16 5.88
N ARG A 264 -4.22 -12.37 4.56
CA ARG A 264 -4.18 -13.72 3.94
C ARG A 264 -2.79 -14.15 3.51
N ASP A 265 -1.86 -13.21 3.33
CA ASP A 265 -0.49 -13.50 2.96
C ASP A 265 0.34 -13.95 4.17
N GLN A 266 0.52 -15.27 4.33
CA GLN A 266 1.31 -15.87 5.40
C GLN A 266 2.74 -15.32 5.48
N ALA A 267 3.37 -15.00 4.35
CA ALA A 267 4.72 -14.44 4.34
C ALA A 267 4.74 -13.01 4.90
N SER A 268 3.66 -12.25 4.66
CA SER A 268 3.49 -10.91 5.21
C SER A 268 3.04 -10.91 6.68
N GLN A 269 2.46 -12.00 7.20
CA GLN A 269 2.14 -12.14 8.62
C GLN A 269 3.37 -12.33 9.52
N ARG A 270 4.44 -12.97 9.02
CA ARG A 270 5.64 -13.29 9.84
C ARG A 270 6.25 -12.04 10.52
N PRO A 271 6.50 -10.92 9.81
CA PRO A 271 6.96 -9.69 10.46
C PRO A 271 5.98 -9.09 11.47
N MET A 272 4.66 -9.23 11.23
CA MET A 272 3.63 -8.72 12.13
C MET A 272 3.58 -9.52 13.44
N LEU A 273 3.66 -10.86 13.36
CA LEU A 273 3.69 -11.74 14.53
C LEU A 273 4.92 -11.51 15.40
N ALA A 274 6.08 -11.22 14.80
CA ALA A 274 7.30 -10.90 15.54
C ALA A 274 7.19 -9.62 16.39
N ARG A 275 6.26 -8.72 16.05
CA ARG A 275 6.00 -7.47 16.79
C ARG A 275 4.96 -7.62 17.90
N VAL A 276 4.19 -8.71 17.92
CA VAL A 276 3.21 -8.95 18.99
C VAL A 276 4.00 -9.25 20.26
N PRO A 277 3.84 -8.44 21.34
CA PRO A 277 4.47 -8.76 22.60
C PRO A 277 4.05 -10.17 23.02
N ALA A 278 5.00 -11.04 23.31
CA ALA A 278 4.71 -12.39 23.79
C ALA A 278 3.71 -12.28 24.93
N ARG A 279 2.50 -12.80 24.72
CA ARG A 279 1.45 -12.75 25.73
C ARG A 279 2.00 -13.50 26.93
N ARG A 280 2.35 -12.76 27.99
CA ARG A 280 2.86 -13.34 29.24
C ARG A 280 1.70 -14.06 29.92
N THR A 281 1.40 -15.27 29.47
CA THR A 281 0.44 -16.12 30.16
C THR A 281 1.01 -16.38 31.55
N PRO A 282 0.24 -16.15 32.63
CA PRO A 282 0.68 -16.56 33.96
C PRO A 282 0.99 -18.05 33.92
N VAL A 283 2.12 -18.46 34.50
CA VAL A 283 2.39 -19.88 34.69
C VAL A 283 1.21 -20.43 35.52
N PRO A 284 0.54 -21.51 35.10
CA PRO A 284 -0.57 -22.06 35.86
C PRO A 284 -0.13 -22.36 37.30
N LEU A 285 -1.05 -22.24 38.25
CA LEU A 285 -0.75 -22.56 39.65
C LEU A 285 -0.50 -24.07 39.75
N VAL A 286 0.74 -24.46 40.08
CA VAL A 286 1.08 -25.85 40.38
C VAL A 286 0.88 -26.05 41.88
N ARG A 287 -0.04 -26.94 42.26
CA ARG A 287 -0.27 -27.32 43.66
C ARG A 287 0.77 -28.36 44.12
N ALA A 288 0.77 -28.67 45.42
CA ALA A 288 1.59 -29.75 45.94
C ALA A 288 1.20 -31.10 45.31
N GLY A 289 2.19 -31.95 45.06
CA GLY A 289 2.02 -33.22 44.35
C GLY A 289 3.30 -34.05 44.38
N VAL A 290 3.28 -35.19 43.70
CA VAL A 290 4.44 -36.07 43.57
C VAL A 290 5.44 -35.43 42.60
N GLN A 291 6.72 -35.40 43.00
CA GLN A 291 7.78 -34.71 42.26
C GLN A 291 7.88 -35.14 40.79
N ASP A 292 7.90 -36.45 40.52
CA ASP A 292 8.09 -37.00 39.17
C ASP A 292 6.90 -36.68 38.26
N GLU A 293 5.67 -36.69 38.80
CA GLU A 293 4.47 -36.33 38.06
C GLU A 293 4.43 -34.83 37.73
N ILE A 294 4.79 -33.97 38.70
CA ILE A 294 4.87 -32.52 38.48
C ILE A 294 5.94 -32.20 37.44
N ALA A 295 7.12 -32.83 37.54
CA ALA A 295 8.21 -32.65 36.58
C ALA A 295 7.79 -33.09 35.17
N LEU A 296 7.15 -34.25 35.05
CA LEU A 296 6.64 -34.77 33.78
C LEU A 296 5.60 -33.84 33.14
N VAL A 297 4.61 -33.38 33.92
CA VAL A 297 3.57 -32.47 33.43
C VAL A 297 4.18 -31.13 33.01
N CYS A 298 5.07 -30.55 33.82
CA CYS A 298 5.77 -29.29 33.49
C CYS A 298 6.58 -29.42 32.20
N GLN A 299 7.33 -30.51 32.05
CA GLN A 299 8.11 -30.79 30.84
C GLN A 299 7.20 -30.93 29.61
N ARG A 300 6.06 -31.62 29.75
CA ARG A 300 5.11 -31.84 28.64
C ARG A 300 4.48 -30.55 28.12
N ILE A 301 4.30 -29.56 29.00
CA ILE A 301 3.77 -28.22 28.64
C ILE A 301 4.87 -27.19 28.36
N GLY A 302 6.13 -27.62 28.28
CA GLY A 302 7.26 -26.76 27.93
C GLY A 302 7.69 -25.79 29.04
N LEU A 303 7.40 -26.11 30.31
CA LEU A 303 7.87 -25.37 31.47
C LEU A 303 9.11 -26.05 32.07
N PRO A 304 10.29 -25.40 32.06
CA PRO A 304 11.48 -25.94 32.70
C PRO A 304 11.32 -25.92 34.23
N ALA A 305 11.36 -27.09 34.86
CA ALA A 305 11.32 -27.27 36.31
C ALA A 305 12.75 -27.54 36.84
N SER A 306 13.15 -26.87 37.93
CA SER A 306 14.37 -27.20 38.68
C SER A 306 14.00 -27.89 39.98
N THR A 307 14.59 -29.06 40.23
CA THR A 307 14.36 -29.86 41.44
C THR A 307 15.60 -29.77 42.33
N GLN A 308 15.45 -29.31 43.57
CA GLN A 308 16.43 -29.56 44.62
C GLN A 308 16.07 -30.90 45.25
N ALA A 309 16.73 -31.96 44.80
CA ALA A 309 16.28 -33.34 44.98
C ALA A 309 16.27 -33.85 46.43
N THR A 310 15.28 -34.69 46.75
CA THR A 310 15.37 -35.79 47.74
C THR A 310 14.48 -36.97 47.31
N GLY A 311 14.96 -37.81 46.38
CA GLY A 311 14.35 -39.13 46.06
C GLY A 311 13.05 -39.11 45.24
N GLY A 312 12.84 -40.14 44.40
CA GLY A 312 11.79 -40.19 43.37
C GLY A 312 10.34 -40.36 43.84
N GLU A 313 10.05 -40.29 45.14
CA GLU A 313 8.69 -40.51 45.68
C GLU A 313 8.27 -39.46 46.73
N GLU A 314 8.96 -38.31 46.82
CA GLU A 314 8.59 -37.27 47.78
C GLU A 314 7.47 -36.34 47.30
N TRP A 315 6.58 -36.00 48.23
CA TRP A 315 5.57 -34.96 48.06
C TRP A 315 6.22 -33.59 48.19
N VAL A 316 6.04 -32.76 47.16
CA VAL A 316 6.76 -31.51 47.02
C VAL A 316 5.81 -30.34 46.75
N ARG A 317 6.20 -29.14 47.23
CA ARG A 317 5.49 -27.90 46.94
C ARG A 317 6.20 -27.14 45.83
N ALA A 318 5.47 -26.84 44.76
CA ALA A 318 5.96 -26.02 43.68
C ALA A 318 5.86 -24.53 44.06
N THR A 319 6.97 -23.81 43.89
CA THR A 319 7.06 -22.35 44.04
C THR A 319 7.48 -21.73 42.72
N ARG A 320 7.00 -20.51 42.44
CA ARG A 320 7.36 -19.79 41.22
C ARG A 320 8.70 -19.09 41.44
N ALA A 321 9.74 -19.52 40.74
CA ALA A 321 11.00 -18.80 40.68
C ALA A 321 10.98 -17.85 39.47
N VAL A 322 11.28 -16.57 39.72
CA VAL A 322 11.45 -15.57 38.66
C VAL A 322 12.94 -15.29 38.56
N ASP A 323 13.58 -15.84 37.52
CA ASP A 323 14.97 -15.50 37.21
C ASP A 323 15.00 -14.16 36.45
N THR A 324 15.77 -13.20 36.94
CA THR A 324 15.84 -11.83 36.37
C THR A 324 16.84 -11.71 35.21
N ALA A 325 17.70 -12.70 35.00
CA ALA A 325 18.76 -12.67 33.98
C ALA A 325 18.36 -13.31 32.63
N SER A 326 17.36 -14.19 32.62
CA SER A 326 16.74 -14.70 31.40
C SER A 326 15.22 -14.63 31.58
N VAL A 327 14.47 -14.20 30.57
CA VAL A 327 13.01 -14.12 30.65
C VAL A 327 12.40 -15.52 30.53
N THR A 328 12.83 -16.44 31.38
CA THR A 328 12.38 -17.82 31.46
C THR A 328 11.84 -18.02 32.86
N ARG A 329 10.54 -18.32 32.98
CA ARG A 329 9.90 -18.56 34.28
C ARG A 329 10.08 -20.04 34.63
N HIS A 330 10.68 -20.31 35.78
CA HIS A 330 10.97 -21.65 36.25
C HIS A 330 10.04 -22.02 37.42
N VAL A 331 9.73 -23.31 37.52
CA VAL A 331 9.05 -23.86 38.70
C VAL A 331 10.11 -24.49 39.58
N GLU A 332 10.27 -23.96 40.79
CA GLU A 332 11.21 -24.48 41.78
C GLU A 332 10.44 -25.32 42.79
N VAL A 333 10.86 -26.57 42.90
CA VAL A 333 10.17 -27.59 43.69
C VAL A 333 10.88 -27.73 45.03
N THR A 334 10.16 -27.51 46.13
CA THR A 334 10.70 -27.54 47.49
C THR A 334 10.11 -28.68 48.32
N PRO A 335 10.94 -29.41 49.11
CA PRO A 335 10.46 -30.48 49.99
C PRO A 335 9.46 -29.96 51.02
N ASN A 336 8.37 -30.69 51.22
CA ASN A 336 7.37 -30.32 52.22
C ASN A 336 7.85 -30.72 53.63
N LYS A 337 8.13 -29.76 54.51
CA LYS A 337 8.70 -30.02 55.85
C LYS A 337 7.77 -30.73 56.83
N THR A 338 6.47 -30.80 56.53
CA THR A 338 5.49 -31.56 57.31
C THR A 338 5.32 -32.94 56.69
N VAL A 339 5.83 -33.97 57.39
CA VAL A 339 5.62 -35.37 57.04
C VAL A 339 4.12 -35.68 57.12
N SER A 340 3.42 -35.68 55.98
CA SER A 340 2.10 -36.30 55.92
C SER A 340 2.30 -37.81 55.86
N ARG A 341 1.57 -38.56 56.71
CA ARG A 341 1.53 -40.03 56.64
C ARG A 341 1.18 -40.46 55.21
N ALA A 342 1.78 -41.58 54.77
CA ALA A 342 1.48 -42.20 53.48
C ALA A 342 -0.03 -42.26 53.24
N GLY A 343 -0.50 -41.60 52.17
CA GLY A 343 -1.90 -41.57 51.75
C GLY A 343 -2.74 -40.35 52.14
N ARG A 344 -2.18 -39.30 52.78
CA ARG A 344 -2.93 -38.05 53.06
C ARG A 344 -2.34 -36.84 52.33
N MET A 345 -3.21 -36.15 51.57
CA MET A 345 -2.91 -34.82 51.01
C MET A 345 -2.64 -33.83 52.16
N PRO A 346 -1.56 -33.05 52.11
CA PRO A 346 -1.34 -31.93 53.03
C PRO A 346 -2.33 -30.79 52.74
N ASP A 347 -2.76 -30.07 53.78
CA ASP A 347 -3.62 -28.90 53.64
C ASP A 347 -2.89 -27.74 52.91
N ALA A 348 -3.68 -26.97 52.13
CA ALA A 348 -3.25 -26.08 51.05
C ALA A 348 -2.33 -24.89 51.41
#